data_AF-A0A3C1X9T7-F1
#
_entry.id   AF-A0A3C1X9T7-F1
#
_cell.length_a   1.000
_cell.length_b   1.000
_cell.length_c   1.000
_cell.angle_alpha   90.00
_cell.angle_beta   90.00
_cell.angle_gamma   90.00
#
_symmetry.space_group_name_H-M   'P 1'
#
loop_
_entity.id
_entity.type
_entity.pdbx_description
1 polymer ?
#
loop_
_entity_poly.entity_id
_entity_poly.type
_entity_poly.pdbx_seq_one_letter_code
_entity_poly.pdbx_strand_id
1 'polypeptide(L)'
;QDWRDPILLAGDLNDVVGSQTLQIMKRDWLPTNTEPLPTIPVDQPKQQIDFILVRPQERWRVVETRVLDESIASDHRAILSVVELLRQ
;
A
#
# COMPACT_ATOMS: atom_id res chain seq x y z
N GLN A 1 -15.10 -15.15 -8.25
CA GLN A 1 -14.28 -15.19 -9.49
C GLN A 1 -12.86 -15.43 -9.04
N ASP A 2 -12.23 -16.50 -9.50
CA ASP A 2 -10.84 -16.84 -9.16
C ASP A 2 -9.88 -15.98 -9.99
N TRP A 3 -9.65 -14.75 -9.54
CA TRP A 3 -8.64 -13.87 -10.13
C TRP A 3 -7.25 -14.39 -9.73
N ARG A 4 -6.65 -15.20 -10.61
CA ARG A 4 -5.29 -15.75 -10.39
C ARG A 4 -4.18 -14.87 -10.97
N ASP A 5 -4.56 -13.85 -11.73
CA ASP A 5 -3.61 -12.93 -12.33
C ASP A 5 -2.99 -12.01 -11.27
N PRO A 6 -1.69 -11.73 -11.37
CA PRO A 6 -1.03 -10.79 -10.49
C PRO A 6 -1.59 -9.36 -10.69
N ILE A 7 -2.02 -8.72 -9.62
CA ILE A 7 -2.63 -7.39 -9.64
C ILE A 7 -2.00 -6.52 -8.55
N LEU A 8 -1.73 -5.26 -8.91
CA LEU A 8 -1.44 -4.18 -7.96
C LEU A 8 -2.63 -3.23 -7.89
N LEU A 9 -2.96 -2.79 -6.69
CA LEU A 9 -3.89 -1.68 -6.44
C LEU A 9 -3.11 -0.63 -5.65
N ALA A 10 -3.02 0.59 -6.18
CA ALA A 10 -2.28 1.67 -5.55
C ALA A 10 -3.09 2.96 -5.59
N GLY A 11 -3.12 3.70 -4.48
CA GLY A 11 -3.73 5.02 -4.42
C GLY A 11 -4.18 5.40 -3.02
N ASP A 12 -4.78 6.59 -2.95
CA ASP A 12 -5.49 7.11 -1.78
C ASP A 12 -6.82 6.37 -1.60
N LEU A 13 -6.94 5.60 -0.52
CA LEU A 13 -8.18 4.90 -0.18
C LEU A 13 -9.10 5.74 0.71
N ASN A 14 -8.67 6.91 1.17
CA ASN A 14 -9.35 7.77 2.14
C ASN A 14 -9.81 7.01 3.40
N ASP A 15 -9.05 5.99 3.78
CA ASP A 15 -9.37 5.14 4.92
C ASP A 15 -8.10 4.74 5.66
N VAL A 16 -8.21 4.36 6.92
CA VAL A 16 -7.07 4.24 7.83
C VAL A 16 -6.70 2.79 8.15
N VAL A 17 -5.47 2.58 8.58
CA VAL A 17 -5.02 1.30 9.15
C VAL A 17 -5.98 0.88 10.27
N GLY A 18 -6.56 -0.31 10.15
CA GLY A 18 -7.48 -0.87 11.13
C GLY A 18 -8.97 -0.66 10.82
N SER A 19 -9.32 0.11 9.78
CA SER A 19 -10.70 0.30 9.37
C SER A 19 -11.37 -0.99 8.89
N GLN A 20 -12.70 -1.04 8.93
CA GLN A 20 -13.45 -2.19 8.43
C GLN A 20 -13.17 -2.48 6.95
N THR A 21 -13.04 -1.44 6.11
CA THR A 21 -12.73 -1.58 4.68
C THR A 21 -11.41 -2.30 4.48
N LEU A 22 -10.35 -1.82 5.16
CA LEU A 22 -9.01 -2.41 5.06
C LEU A 22 -8.98 -3.84 5.63
N GLN A 23 -9.74 -4.14 6.69
CA GLN A 23 -9.86 -5.50 7.20
C GLN A 23 -10.53 -6.46 6.20
N ILE A 24 -11.53 -5.98 5.45
CA ILE A 24 -12.17 -6.77 4.39
C ILE A 24 -11.21 -6.97 3.21
N MET A 25 -10.53 -5.91 2.76
CA MET A 25 -9.57 -6.00 1.66
C MET A 25 -8.42 -6.98 1.97
N LYS A 26 -7.91 -6.96 3.21
CA LYS A 26 -6.82 -7.85 3.68
C LYS A 26 -7.12 -9.35 3.60
N ARG A 27 -8.37 -9.75 3.31
CA ARG A 27 -8.72 -11.15 3.08
C ARG A 27 -8.08 -11.72 1.81
N ASP A 28 -7.98 -10.89 0.78
CA ASP A 28 -7.49 -11.29 -0.56
C ASP A 28 -6.32 -10.43 -1.06
N TRP A 29 -5.99 -9.35 -0.35
CA TRP A 29 -4.95 -8.39 -0.70
C TRP A 29 -3.89 -8.29 0.40
N LEU A 30 -2.63 -8.25 0.00
CA LEU A 30 -1.50 -8.00 0.88
C LEU A 30 -1.01 -6.55 0.72
N PRO A 31 -1.03 -5.70 1.76
CA PRO A 31 -0.32 -4.42 1.73
C PRO A 31 1.18 -4.60 1.58
N THR A 32 1.85 -3.72 0.83
CA THR A 32 3.31 -3.79 0.66
C THR A 32 4.08 -3.25 1.86
N ASN A 33 3.42 -2.72 2.89
CA ASN A 33 4.04 -2.30 4.14
C ASN A 33 3.59 -3.16 5.33
N THR A 34 4.51 -3.46 6.24
CA THR A 34 4.22 -4.21 7.48
C THR A 34 3.80 -3.29 8.62
N GLU A 35 4.48 -2.15 8.75
CA GLU A 35 4.19 -1.10 9.73
C GLU A 35 3.46 0.07 9.06
N PRO A 36 2.62 0.82 9.79
CA PRO A 36 1.98 2.02 9.26
C PRO A 36 3.00 3.01 8.69
N LEU A 37 2.69 3.53 7.51
CA LEU A 37 3.49 4.51 6.78
C LEU A 37 2.66 5.79 6.61
N PRO A 38 2.71 6.73 7.57
CA PRO A 38 1.92 7.95 7.47
C PRO A 38 2.25 8.76 6.22
N THR A 39 1.22 9.18 5.49
CA THR A 39 1.33 9.93 4.23
C THR A 39 0.70 11.31 4.29
N ILE A 40 -0.26 11.53 5.20
CA ILE A 40 -0.96 12.82 5.36
C ILE A 40 -0.94 13.29 6.84
N PRO A 41 -0.93 14.62 7.10
CA PRO A 41 -0.58 15.70 6.17
C PRO A 41 0.92 15.72 5.85
N VAL A 42 1.30 16.23 4.67
CA VAL A 42 2.67 16.19 4.14
C VAL A 42 3.74 16.73 5.11
N ASP A 43 3.44 17.81 5.83
CA ASP A 43 4.38 18.49 6.73
C ASP A 43 4.66 17.68 8.01
N GLN A 44 3.63 17.01 8.54
CA GLN A 44 3.71 16.17 9.74
C GLN A 44 2.82 14.94 9.56
N PRO A 45 3.30 13.93 8.81
CA PRO A 45 2.49 12.76 8.51
C PRO A 45 2.09 12.02 9.78
N LYS A 46 0.78 11.84 9.97
CA LYS A 46 0.19 11.20 11.16
C LYS A 46 -0.74 10.04 10.80
N GLN A 47 -1.25 10.02 9.57
CA GLN A 47 -2.18 9.01 9.11
C GLN A 47 -1.69 8.42 7.79
N GLN A 48 -1.87 7.11 7.62
CA GLN A 48 -1.72 6.44 6.34
C GLN A 48 -3.11 6.30 5.73
N ILE A 49 -3.34 6.97 4.60
CA ILE A 49 -4.54 6.79 3.77
C ILE A 49 -4.22 6.33 2.35
N ASP A 50 -2.94 6.42 1.95
CA ASP A 50 -2.42 5.86 0.71
C ASP A 50 -1.89 4.44 0.95
N PHE A 51 -2.19 3.55 0.01
CA PHE A 51 -1.78 2.15 0.08
C PHE A 51 -1.32 1.63 -1.27
N ILE A 52 -0.38 0.69 -1.24
CA ILE A 52 -0.06 -0.20 -2.35
C ILE A 52 -0.36 -1.61 -1.87
N LEU A 53 -1.28 -2.29 -2.56
CA LEU A 53 -1.74 -3.64 -2.25
C LEU A 53 -1.46 -4.57 -3.43
N VAL A 54 -1.10 -5.81 -3.13
CA VAL A 54 -0.81 -6.84 -4.14
C VAL A 54 -1.70 -8.06 -3.94
N ARG A 55 -2.03 -8.73 -5.04
CA ARG A 55 -2.69 -10.05 -5.02
C ARG A 55 -2.32 -10.90 -6.25
N PRO A 56 -2.43 -12.24 -6.20
CA PRO A 56 -2.55 -13.03 -4.97
C PRO A 56 -1.21 -13.03 -4.20
N GLN A 57 -1.26 -13.11 -2.88
CA GLN A 57 -0.10 -12.89 -2.00
C GLN A 57 1.11 -13.78 -2.36
N GLU A 58 0.87 -15.01 -2.78
CA GLU A 58 1.90 -16.03 -3.05
C GLU A 58 2.69 -15.75 -4.33
N ARG A 59 2.21 -14.81 -5.15
CA ARG A 59 2.88 -14.39 -6.39
C ARG A 59 3.80 -13.18 -6.21
N TRP A 60 3.86 -12.59 -5.02
CA TRP A 60 4.60 -11.35 -4.81
C TRP A 60 5.63 -11.46 -3.69
N ARG A 61 6.81 -10.90 -3.93
CA ARG A 61 7.79 -10.60 -2.88
C ARG A 61 7.93 -9.09 -2.77
N VAL A 62 7.66 -8.56 -1.58
CA VAL A 62 7.95 -7.15 -1.27
C VAL A 62 9.45 -7.05 -0.94
N VAL A 63 10.17 -6.24 -1.70
CA VAL A 63 11.61 -6.00 -1.49
C VAL A 63 11.83 -4.81 -0.55
N GLU A 64 11.11 -3.71 -0.81
CA GLU A 64 11.20 -2.48 -0.02
C GLU A 64 9.89 -1.71 -0.16
N THR A 65 9.45 -1.06 0.92
CA THR A 65 8.40 -0.04 0.88
C THR A 65 8.74 1.08 1.84
N ARG A 66 8.68 2.33 1.36
CA ARG A 66 8.95 3.52 2.18
C ARG A 66 8.17 4.74 1.68
N VAL A 67 7.99 5.70 2.58
CA VAL A 67 7.48 7.04 2.25
C VAL A 67 8.65 7.90 1.78
N LEU A 68 8.44 8.70 0.74
CA LEU A 68 9.43 9.67 0.27
C LEU A 68 9.31 10.98 1.07
N ASP A 69 10.44 11.60 1.40
CA ASP A 69 10.51 12.88 2.14
C ASP A 69 10.24 14.12 1.26
N GLU A 70 9.61 13.96 0.10
CA GLU A 70 9.21 15.06 -0.77
C GLU A 70 7.92 15.70 -0.24
N SER A 71 7.94 17.00 0.01
CA SER A 71 6.81 17.71 0.62
C SER A 71 6.28 18.91 -0.16
N ILE A 72 6.81 19.20 -1.36
CA ILE A 72 6.50 20.45 -2.07
C ILE A 72 5.30 20.30 -3.02
N ALA A 73 5.09 19.11 -3.59
CA ALA A 73 4.19 18.93 -4.73
C ALA A 73 2.74 18.54 -4.35
N SER A 74 2.47 18.14 -3.11
CA SER A 74 1.19 17.58 -2.66
C SER A 74 1.04 17.72 -1.14
N ASP A 75 -0.20 17.66 -0.65
CA ASP A 75 -0.53 17.51 0.77
C ASP A 75 -0.40 16.06 1.29
N HIS A 76 -0.08 15.12 0.38
CA HIS A 76 0.32 13.76 0.67
C HIS A 76 1.81 13.51 0.37
N ARG A 77 2.42 12.58 1.11
CA ARG A 77 3.72 12.00 0.78
C ARG A 77 3.56 10.73 -0.05
N ALA A 78 4.36 10.61 -1.11
CA ALA A 78 4.35 9.44 -1.97
C ALA A 78 4.90 8.18 -1.28
N ILE A 79 4.27 7.04 -1.54
CA ILE A 79 4.80 5.72 -1.17
C ILE A 79 5.55 5.15 -2.38
N LEU A 80 6.81 4.77 -2.15
CA LEU A 80 7.60 3.97 -3.08
C LEU A 80 7.60 2.52 -2.60
N SER A 81 7.28 1.58 -3.48
CA SER A 81 7.40 0.15 -3.21
C SER A 81 8.12 -0.55 -4.36
N VAL A 82 9.10 -1.37 -4.01
CA VAL A 82 9.78 -2.30 -4.92
C VAL A 82 9.22 -3.69 -4.65
N VAL A 83 8.56 -4.26 -5.65
CA VAL A 83 7.96 -5.60 -5.58
C VAL A 83 8.46 -6.46 -6.72
N GLU A 84 8.57 -7.76 -6.46
CA GLU A 84 8.92 -8.75 -7.46
C GLU A 84 7.75 -9.70 -7.71
N LEU A 85 7.48 -9.94 -8.99
CA LEU A 85 6.55 -10.98 -9.41
C LEU A 85 7.27 -12.33 -9.44
N LEU A 86 6.84 -13.25 -8.56
CA LEU A 86 7.36 -14.60 -8.49
C LEU A 86 6.84 -15.43 -9.67
N ARG A 87 7.73 -16.27 -10.22
CA ARG A 87 7.37 -17.28 -11.21
C ARG A 87 6.57 -18.39 -10.52
N GLN A 88 5.64 -18.97 -11.27
CA GLN A 88 4.93 -20.18 -10.85
C GLN A 88 5.88 -21.38 -10.83
#